data_AF-A0A8I0W7L9-F1
#
_entry.id   AF-A0A8I0W7L9-F1
#
_cell.length_a   1.000
_cell.length_b   1.000
_cell.length_c   1.000
_cell.angle_alpha   90.00
_cell.angle_beta   90.00
_cell.angle_gamma   90.00
#
_symmetry.space_group_name_H-M   'P 1'
#
loop_
_entity.id
_entity.type
_entity.pdbx_description
1 polymer ?
#
loop_
_entity_poly.entity_id
_entity_poly.type
_entity_poly.pdbx_seq_one_letter_code
_entity_poly.pdbx_strand_id
1 'polypeptide(L)'
;MEKVNNTTDFIMNYLLICENIKDYRTREFEEKFEINEEIFDKNLRTPLAYTTLGDEEKIEVEVILDLEQLQMIQEVSFKYKINHTDKIGTFSNITIEKFEDLNEVTKVTSHLNFDDLVFVDKDYEELYEEWNND
;
A
#
# COMPACT_ATOMS: atom_id res chain seq x y z
N MET A 1 -27.53 6.23 -26.56
CA MET A 1 -26.27 7.00 -26.43
C MET A 1 -25.96 7.06 -24.95
N GLU A 2 -25.15 6.15 -24.43
CA GLU A 2 -24.90 6.01 -22.98
C GLU A 2 -23.45 5.63 -22.65
N LYS A 3 -22.63 5.32 -23.68
CA LYS A 3 -21.24 4.86 -23.49
C LYS A 3 -20.21 5.97 -23.32
N VAL A 4 -20.55 7.23 -23.62
CA VAL A 4 -19.58 8.34 -23.66
C VAL A 4 -19.29 8.91 -22.27
N ASN A 5 -20.24 8.82 -21.32
CA ASN A 5 -20.04 9.35 -19.96
C ASN A 5 -19.07 8.50 -19.15
N ASN A 6 -19.23 7.17 -19.14
CA ASN A 6 -18.37 6.29 -18.33
C ASN A 6 -16.88 6.34 -18.69
N THR A 7 -16.52 6.48 -19.97
CA THR A 7 -15.10 6.57 -20.36
C THR A 7 -14.48 7.91 -19.97
N THR A 8 -15.25 8.99 -20.09
CA THR A 8 -14.76 10.32 -19.71
C THR A 8 -14.57 10.40 -18.20
N ASP A 9 -15.53 9.91 -17.43
CA ASP A 9 -15.46 9.89 -15.95
C ASP A 9 -14.31 9.02 -15.45
N PHE A 10 -14.08 7.87 -16.08
CA PHE A 10 -12.93 7.02 -15.79
C PHE A 10 -11.60 7.77 -16.02
N ILE A 11 -11.44 8.39 -17.19
CA ILE A 11 -10.20 9.11 -17.54
C ILE A 11 -9.96 10.27 -16.57
N MET A 12 -10.99 11.05 -16.26
CA MET A 12 -10.86 12.19 -15.35
C MET A 12 -10.49 11.75 -13.94
N ASN A 13 -11.14 10.71 -13.40
CA ASN A 13 -10.78 10.17 -12.09
C ASN A 13 -9.38 9.56 -12.08
N TYR A 14 -9.01 8.81 -13.12
CA TYR A 14 -7.67 8.23 -13.24
C TYR A 14 -6.58 9.31 -13.25
N LEU A 15 -6.76 10.39 -14.02
CA LEU A 15 -5.79 11.49 -14.08
C LEU A 15 -5.68 12.20 -12.73
N LEU A 16 -6.79 12.44 -12.04
CA LEU A 16 -6.79 13.05 -10.71
C LEU A 16 -6.09 12.17 -9.66
N ILE A 17 -6.34 10.85 -9.69
CA ILE A 17 -5.63 9.87 -8.85
C ILE A 17 -4.11 9.95 -9.12
N CYS A 18 -3.72 10.02 -10.38
CA CYS A 18 -2.32 10.15 -10.77
C CYS A 18 -1.68 11.44 -10.21
N GLU A 19 -2.35 12.57 -10.30
CA GLU A 19 -1.88 13.84 -9.73
C GLU A 19 -1.72 13.75 -8.21
N ASN A 20 -2.74 13.25 -7.51
CA ASN A 20 -2.72 13.07 -6.07
C ASN A 20 -1.53 12.18 -5.61
N ILE A 21 -1.30 11.06 -6.30
CA ILE A 21 -0.22 10.13 -5.96
C ILE A 21 1.15 10.73 -6.26
N LYS A 22 1.31 11.47 -7.37
CA LYS A 22 2.57 12.16 -7.68
C LYS A 22 2.92 13.18 -6.61
N ASP A 23 1.95 13.99 -6.20
CA ASP A 23 2.14 14.98 -5.16
C ASP A 23 2.51 14.33 -3.83
N TYR A 24 1.82 13.26 -3.46
CA TYR A 24 2.14 12.45 -2.28
C TYR A 24 3.56 11.87 -2.35
N ARG A 25 3.93 11.16 -3.42
CA ARG A 25 5.25 10.51 -3.54
C ARG A 25 6.39 11.52 -3.62
N THR A 26 6.16 12.68 -4.25
CA THR A 26 7.13 13.78 -4.23
C THR A 26 7.35 14.30 -2.81
N ARG A 27 6.27 14.45 -2.02
CA ARG A 27 6.33 14.94 -0.64
C ARG A 27 7.00 13.95 0.31
N GLU A 28 6.68 12.66 0.22
CA GLU A 28 7.13 11.65 1.19
C GLU A 28 8.46 10.97 0.81
N PHE A 29 8.75 10.82 -0.49
CA PHE A 29 9.93 10.08 -0.97
C PHE A 29 10.91 10.95 -1.77
N GLU A 30 10.67 12.25 -1.88
CA GLU A 30 11.46 13.19 -2.70
C GLU A 30 11.61 12.76 -4.19
N GLU A 31 10.67 11.95 -4.67
CA GLU A 31 10.66 11.48 -6.06
C GLU A 31 10.36 12.64 -7.03
N LYS A 32 10.91 12.55 -8.24
CA LYS A 32 10.70 13.55 -9.30
C LYS A 32 10.06 12.87 -10.49
N PHE A 33 8.85 13.30 -10.82
CA PHE A 33 8.11 12.74 -11.93
C PHE A 33 8.34 13.48 -13.25
N GLU A 34 8.59 12.74 -14.33
CA GLU A 34 8.58 13.32 -15.68
C GLU A 34 7.15 13.56 -16.19
N ILE A 35 7.01 14.45 -17.19
CA ILE A 35 5.71 14.93 -17.72
C ILE A 35 4.82 13.79 -18.26
N ASN A 36 5.38 12.60 -18.54
CA ASN A 36 4.64 11.43 -19.03
C ASN A 36 4.97 10.14 -18.26
N GLU A 37 5.51 10.26 -17.05
CA GLU A 37 5.85 9.07 -16.28
C GLU A 37 4.59 8.29 -15.88
N GLU A 38 4.60 6.99 -16.20
CA GLU A 38 3.58 6.02 -15.82
C GLU A 38 3.73 5.69 -14.33
N ILE A 39 2.73 6.08 -13.53
CA ILE A 39 2.70 5.79 -12.09
C ILE A 39 2.27 4.36 -11.83
N PHE A 40 1.32 3.88 -12.64
CA PHE A 40 0.75 2.55 -12.53
C PHE A 40 1.44 1.59 -13.48
N ASP A 41 1.62 0.35 -13.03
CA ASP A 41 2.06 -0.73 -13.88
C ASP A 41 0.96 -1.15 -14.87
N LYS A 42 1.28 -2.12 -15.72
CA LYS A 42 0.35 -2.70 -16.72
C LYS A 42 -0.93 -3.32 -16.13
N ASN A 43 -0.95 -3.61 -14.83
CA ASN A 43 -2.09 -4.17 -14.10
C ASN A 43 -2.81 -3.10 -13.27
N LEU A 44 -2.54 -1.82 -13.53
CA LEU A 44 -3.08 -0.68 -12.80
C LEU A 44 -2.75 -0.71 -11.30
N ARG A 45 -1.52 -1.14 -10.97
CA ARG A 45 -1.00 -1.14 -9.59
C ARG A 45 0.13 -0.15 -9.40
N THR A 46 0.16 0.50 -8.24
CA THR A 46 1.29 1.34 -7.82
C THR A 46 1.60 1.08 -6.35
N PRO A 47 2.90 0.98 -5.97
CA PRO A 47 3.28 1.07 -4.58
C PRO A 47 2.97 2.49 -4.07
N LEU A 48 2.50 2.57 -2.83
CA LEU A 48 2.29 3.81 -2.09
C LEU A 48 3.24 3.92 -0.89
N ALA A 49 3.60 2.81 -0.25
CA ALA A 49 4.58 2.81 0.83
C ALA A 49 5.36 1.50 0.86
N TYR A 50 6.63 1.58 1.24
CA TYR A 50 7.46 0.45 1.62
C TYR A 50 8.34 0.89 2.79
N THR A 51 8.22 0.23 3.94
CA THR A 51 8.95 0.59 5.15
C THR A 51 9.30 -0.61 6.01
N THR A 52 10.24 -0.41 6.91
CA THR A 52 10.60 -1.35 7.97
C THR A 52 10.30 -0.74 9.33
N LEU A 53 9.64 -1.49 10.22
CA LEU A 53 9.29 -1.10 11.58
C LEU A 53 9.98 -2.00 12.62
N GLY A 54 10.16 -1.46 13.83
CA GLY A 54 10.75 -2.14 15.00
C GLY A 54 12.22 -1.78 15.25
N ASP A 55 12.69 -1.98 16.48
CA ASP A 55 14.05 -1.62 16.94
C ASP A 55 15.17 -2.28 16.10
N GLU A 56 14.88 -3.43 15.49
CA GLU A 56 15.82 -4.17 14.62
C GLU A 56 15.32 -4.27 13.16
N GLU A 57 14.39 -3.40 12.72
CA GLU A 57 13.87 -3.35 11.34
C GLU A 57 13.33 -4.71 10.85
N LYS A 58 12.62 -5.45 11.72
CA LYS A 58 12.20 -6.83 11.45
C LYS A 58 10.90 -6.94 10.68
N ILE A 59 10.07 -5.90 10.73
CA ILE A 59 8.72 -5.89 10.16
C ILE A 59 8.73 -5.07 8.90
N GLU A 60 8.53 -5.71 7.75
CA GLU A 60 8.36 -5.06 6.46
C GLU A 60 6.87 -4.79 6.23
N VAL A 61 6.53 -3.55 5.85
CA VAL A 61 5.19 -3.13 5.47
C VAL A 61 5.23 -2.60 4.04
N GLU A 62 4.40 -3.17 3.17
CA GLU A 62 4.20 -2.72 1.79
C GLU A 62 2.74 -2.36 1.57
N VAL A 63 2.49 -1.23 0.92
CA VAL A 63 1.14 -0.78 0.57
C VAL A 63 1.04 -0.55 -0.92
N ILE A 64 0.04 -1.17 -1.55
CA ILE A 64 -0.22 -1.12 -2.98
C ILE A 64 -1.65 -0.64 -3.23
N LEU A 65 -1.82 0.31 -4.14
CA LEU A 65 -3.12 0.65 -4.70
C LEU A 65 -3.33 -0.11 -6.02
N ASP A 66 -4.42 -0.86 -6.12
CA ASP A 66 -4.84 -1.64 -7.29
C ASP A 66 -6.16 -1.06 -7.83
N LEU A 67 -6.09 -0.30 -8.93
CA LEU A 67 -7.28 0.30 -9.56
C LEU A 67 -8.08 -0.70 -10.39
N GLU A 68 -7.49 -1.82 -10.82
CA GLU A 68 -8.22 -2.84 -11.57
C GLU A 68 -9.25 -3.53 -10.66
N GLN A 69 -8.86 -3.78 -9.40
CA GLN A 69 -9.71 -4.40 -8.39
C GLN A 69 -10.37 -3.40 -7.43
N LEU A 70 -10.11 -2.09 -7.60
CA LEU A 70 -10.58 -1.01 -6.72
C LEU A 70 -10.30 -1.32 -5.25
N GLN A 71 -9.04 -1.55 -4.91
CA GLN A 71 -8.64 -1.90 -3.56
C GLN A 71 -7.26 -1.36 -3.19
N MET A 72 -7.05 -1.17 -1.89
CA MET A 72 -5.75 -0.96 -1.29
C MET A 72 -5.34 -2.23 -0.54
N ILE A 73 -4.12 -2.67 -0.79
CA ILE A 73 -3.55 -3.89 -0.23
C ILE A 73 -2.40 -3.46 0.68
N GLN A 74 -2.49 -3.81 1.96
CA GLN A 74 -1.39 -3.69 2.91
C GLN A 74 -0.87 -5.09 3.22
N GLU A 75 0.39 -5.35 2.90
CA GLU A 75 1.10 -6.56 3.27
C GLU A 75 2.09 -6.25 4.39
N VAL A 76 2.01 -7.02 5.47
CA VAL A 76 2.96 -6.97 6.57
C VAL A 76 3.66 -8.31 6.66
N SER A 77 4.99 -8.31 6.66
CA SER A 77 5.78 -9.53 6.76
C SER A 77 6.95 -9.37 7.71
N PHE A 78 7.33 -10.45 8.39
CA PHE A 78 8.55 -10.47 9.19
C PHE A 78 9.13 -11.87 9.30
N LYS A 79 10.44 -11.92 9.58
CA LYS A 79 11.17 -13.15 9.84
C LYS A 79 11.48 -13.25 11.32
N TYR A 80 11.33 -14.45 11.88
CA TYR A 80 11.62 -14.73 13.28
C TYR A 80 12.44 -16.01 13.42
N LYS A 81 13.30 -16.06 14.44
CA LYS A 81 14.09 -17.27 14.73
C LYS A 81 13.27 -18.19 15.61
N ILE A 82 12.95 -19.38 15.14
CA ILE A 82 12.19 -20.35 15.93
C ILE A 82 13.06 -20.83 17.09
N ASN A 83 12.57 -20.66 18.31
CA ASN A 83 13.30 -21.02 19.52
C ASN A 83 13.76 -22.48 19.52
N HIS A 84 14.93 -22.71 20.14
CA HIS A 84 15.61 -24.01 20.20
C HIS A 84 15.95 -24.66 18.85
N THR A 85 15.91 -23.90 17.75
CA THR A 85 16.33 -24.36 16.42
C THR A 85 17.17 -23.31 15.68
N ASP A 86 17.87 -23.74 14.62
CA ASP A 86 18.52 -22.85 13.65
C ASP A 86 17.57 -22.45 12.51
N LYS A 87 16.26 -22.69 12.63
CA LYS A 87 15.28 -22.39 11.59
C LYS A 87 14.74 -20.97 11.73
N ILE A 88 14.43 -20.36 10.59
CA ILE A 88 13.77 -19.06 10.48
C ILE A 88 12.33 -19.31 10.05
N GLY A 89 11.38 -18.85 10.87
CA GLY A 89 9.97 -18.73 10.51
C GLY A 89 9.71 -17.43 9.77
N THR A 90 8.65 -17.42 8.97
CA THR A 90 8.19 -16.24 8.25
C THR A 90 6.71 -16.05 8.55
N PHE A 91 6.34 -14.83 8.91
CA PHE A 91 4.96 -14.43 9.01
C PHE A 91 4.61 -13.46 7.88
N SER A 92 3.39 -13.56 7.38
CA SER A 92 2.82 -12.63 6.41
C SER A 92 1.34 -12.42 6.72
N ASN A 93 0.89 -11.18 6.77
CA ASN A 93 -0.51 -10.82 6.86
C ASN A 93 -0.87 -9.84 5.75
N ILE A 94 -2.04 -10.03 5.16
CA ILE A 94 -2.56 -9.15 4.12
C ILE A 94 -3.89 -8.59 4.60
N THR A 95 -3.99 -7.27 4.58
CA THR A 95 -5.24 -6.53 4.79
C THR A 95 -5.66 -5.90 3.46
N ILE A 96 -6.95 -6.01 3.13
CA ILE A 96 -7.51 -5.46 1.90
C ILE A 96 -8.65 -4.51 2.25
N GLU A 97 -8.50 -3.25 1.87
CA GLU A 97 -9.56 -2.25 1.87
C GLU A 97 -10.12 -2.13 0.45
N LYS A 98 -11.44 -2.23 0.30
CA LYS A 98 -12.11 -2.14 -1.02
C LYS A 98 -12.83 -0.81 -1.15
N PHE A 99 -12.76 -0.24 -2.34
CA PHE A 99 -13.47 0.96 -2.73
C PHE A 99 -14.72 0.60 -3.54
N GLU A 100 -15.78 1.38 -3.37
CA GLU A 100 -17.03 1.27 -4.11
C GLU A 100 -16.84 1.66 -5.58
N ASP A 101 -16.10 2.75 -5.83
CA ASP A 101 -15.83 3.29 -7.16
C ASP A 101 -14.56 4.16 -7.22
N LEU A 102 -14.22 4.64 -8.41
CA LEU A 102 -13.06 5.53 -8.61
C LEU A 102 -13.21 6.91 -7.95
N ASN A 103 -14.42 7.39 -7.67
CA ASN A 103 -14.61 8.65 -6.95
C ASN A 103 -14.25 8.50 -5.47
N GLU A 104 -14.42 7.32 -4.89
CA GLU A 104 -13.91 7.04 -3.57
C GLU A 104 -12.37 7.02 -3.57
N VAL A 105 -11.77 6.39 -4.58
CA VAL A 105 -10.30 6.38 -4.74
C VAL A 105 -9.73 7.79 -4.89
N THR A 106 -10.38 8.69 -5.63
CA THR A 106 -9.92 10.09 -5.74
C THR A 106 -9.93 10.80 -4.39
N LYS A 107 -10.95 10.57 -3.55
CA LYS A 107 -11.05 11.16 -2.21
C LYS A 107 -9.98 10.63 -1.25
N VAL A 108 -9.70 9.33 -1.30
CA VAL A 108 -8.65 8.72 -0.46
C VAL A 108 -7.29 9.20 -0.91
N THR A 109 -7.02 9.16 -2.23
CA THR A 109 -5.73 9.58 -2.78
C THR A 109 -5.41 11.05 -2.53
N SER A 110 -6.41 11.94 -2.46
CA SER A 110 -6.19 13.36 -2.16
C SER A 110 -5.78 13.63 -0.70
N HIS A 111 -5.85 12.64 0.17
CA HIS A 111 -5.52 12.76 1.60
C HIS A 111 -4.52 11.70 2.07
N LEU A 112 -3.72 11.12 1.16
CA LEU A 112 -2.72 10.12 1.54
C LEU A 112 -1.74 10.69 2.57
N ASN A 113 -1.51 9.90 3.61
CA ASN A 113 -0.54 10.15 4.65
C ASN A 113 0.27 8.87 4.85
N PHE A 114 1.60 8.99 4.84
CA PHE A 114 2.48 7.84 4.96
C PHE A 114 2.26 7.08 6.28
N ASP A 115 2.15 7.79 7.40
CA ASP A 115 1.97 7.20 8.73
C ASP A 115 0.67 6.40 8.81
N ASP A 116 -0.40 6.90 8.21
CA ASP A 116 -1.70 6.20 8.17
C ASP A 116 -1.63 4.93 7.30
N LEU A 117 -0.89 4.97 6.19
CA LEU A 117 -0.74 3.82 5.28
C LEU A 117 0.08 2.69 5.91
N VAL A 118 1.14 3.03 6.64
CA VAL A 118 2.02 2.05 7.27
C VAL A 118 1.60 1.73 8.71
N PHE A 119 0.49 2.31 9.17
CA PHE A 119 -0.04 2.00 10.48
C PHE A 119 -0.46 0.54 10.55
N VAL A 120 -0.08 -0.09 11.66
CA VAL A 120 -0.36 -1.48 11.96
C VAL A 120 -1.03 -1.54 13.33
N ASP A 121 -2.30 -1.92 13.35
CA ASP A 121 -3.11 -2.02 14.57
C ASP A 121 -2.77 -3.26 15.43
N LYS A 122 -1.99 -4.19 14.88
CA LYS A 122 -1.60 -5.42 15.57
C LYS A 122 -0.25 -5.26 16.24
N ASP A 123 -0.16 -5.65 17.51
CA ASP A 123 1.11 -5.81 18.19
C ASP A 123 1.81 -7.07 17.66
N TYR A 124 2.57 -6.91 16.57
CA TYR A 124 3.36 -8.00 16.01
C TYR A 124 4.55 -8.37 16.90
N GLU A 125 4.94 -7.51 17.85
CA GLU A 125 5.94 -7.87 18.87
C GLU A 125 5.35 -8.88 19.85
N GLU A 126 4.12 -8.68 20.32
CA GLU A 126 3.40 -9.69 21.12
C GLU A 126 3.28 -11.03 20.37
N LEU A 127 2.89 -11.01 19.09
CA LEU A 127 2.82 -12.24 18.28
C LEU A 127 4.18 -12.91 18.08
N TYR A 128 5.24 -12.11 17.93
CA TYR A 128 6.62 -12.61 17.83
C TYR A 128 7.06 -13.27 19.15
N GLU A 129 6.74 -12.67 20.29
CA GLU A 129 7.03 -13.24 21.61
C GLU A 129 6.24 -14.52 21.86
N GLU A 130 4.94 -14.55 21.56
CA GLU A 130 4.10 -15.74 21.68
C GLU A 130 4.69 -16.93 20.91
N TRP A 131 5.10 -16.75 19.66
CA TRP A 131 5.65 -17.84 18.85
C TRP A 131 7.06 -18.27 19.20
N ASN A 132 7.80 -17.43 19.92
CA ASN A 132 9.12 -17.78 20.43
C ASN A 132 9.06 -18.35 21.84
N ASN A 133 8.02 -18.12 22.62
CA ASN A 133 7.93 -18.64 23.99
C ASN A 133 7.45 -20.10 24.09
N ASP A 134 7.30 -20.83 22.97
CA ASP A 134 7.02 -22.27 22.91
C ASP A 134 8.30 -23.15 22.94
#